data_AF-A0A8T7EF85-F1
#
_entry.id   AF-A0A8T7EF85-F1
#
_cell.length_a   1.000
_cell.length_b   1.000
_cell.length_c   1.000
_cell.angle_alpha   90.00
_cell.angle_beta   90.00
_cell.angle_gamma   90.00
#
_symmetry.space_group_name_H-M   'P 1'
#
loop_
_entity.id
_entity.type
_entity.pdbx_description
1 polymer ?
#
loop_
_entity_poly.entity_id
_entity_poly.type
_entity_poly.pdbx_seq_one_letter_code
_entity_poly.pdbx_strand_id
1 'polypeptide(L)'
;MLLDPRQLSQDLDRLEDIEKASLRLVVQAIYDYRETAVLIFQQESDLVADIGEDITREALDRMGMARIDQRLFGKIDYKRARYLFHPDYAVKQALFVDSKAEKLEGQRTATLQTSQFSMFVRQIRAGGQIEVAGSLSPILTVRDDDYITTTIFVKYNYVETAVGNILKSITIAAVPNGLLQERYNPTVEDGIWLAGRNAPTRGELFRVRLSFSLLQRKCSWRVQNIPVSPLPFIWNN
;
A
#
# COMPACT_ATOMS: atom_id res chain seq x y z
N MET A 1 -7.10 25.01 8.18
CA MET A 1 -8.06 25.11 7.04
C MET A 1 -8.36 23.70 6.52
N LEU A 2 -9.59 23.39 6.09
CA LEU A 2 -9.89 22.09 5.46
C LEU A 2 -9.59 22.20 3.96
N LEU A 3 -8.64 21.40 3.47
CA LEU A 3 -8.24 21.33 2.07
C LEU A 3 -9.23 20.47 1.29
N ASP A 4 -9.66 20.96 0.13
CA ASP A 4 -10.40 20.18 -0.86
C ASP A 4 -9.43 19.22 -1.58
N PRO A 5 -9.64 17.89 -1.53
CA PRO A 5 -8.81 16.92 -2.26
C PRO A 5 -8.62 17.23 -3.75
N ARG A 6 -9.58 17.87 -4.43
CA ARG A 6 -9.47 18.21 -5.86
C ARG A 6 -8.35 19.22 -6.13
N GLN A 7 -8.06 20.09 -5.17
CA GLN A 7 -7.00 21.09 -5.27
C GLN A 7 -5.60 20.47 -5.27
N LEU A 8 -5.44 19.23 -4.79
CA LEU A 8 -4.15 18.52 -4.79
C LEU A 8 -3.60 18.25 -6.19
N SER A 9 -4.44 18.26 -7.22
CA SER A 9 -3.98 18.18 -8.61
C SER A 9 -3.08 19.36 -9.03
N GLN A 10 -3.14 20.48 -8.29
CA GLN A 10 -2.33 21.68 -8.52
C GLN A 10 -1.09 21.73 -7.63
N ASP A 11 -0.98 20.86 -6.62
CA ASP A 11 0.13 20.80 -5.66
C ASP A 11 0.45 19.33 -5.36
N LEU A 12 1.16 18.71 -6.30
CA LEU A 12 1.51 17.29 -6.24
C LEU A 12 2.53 16.98 -5.13
N ASP A 13 3.35 17.96 -4.71
CA ASP A 13 4.28 17.77 -3.60
C ASP A 13 3.53 17.63 -2.28
N ARG A 14 2.48 18.44 -2.08
CA ARG A 14 1.57 18.28 -0.94
C ARG A 14 0.87 16.92 -0.94
N LEU A 15 0.48 16.41 -2.11
CA LEU A 15 -0.08 15.07 -2.21
C LEU A 15 0.94 14.01 -1.76
N GLU A 16 2.20 14.14 -2.18
CA GLU A 16 3.27 13.24 -1.72
C GLU A 16 3.48 13.33 -0.20
N ASP A 17 3.43 14.52 0.39
CA ASP A 17 3.53 14.70 1.85
C ASP A 17 2.37 14.05 2.60
N ILE A 18 1.15 14.12 2.08
CA ILE A 18 -0.04 13.44 2.62
C ILE A 18 0.17 11.92 2.60
N GLU A 19 0.67 11.37 1.48
CA GLU A 19 0.97 9.95 1.35
C GLU A 19 2.13 9.52 2.28
N LYS A 20 3.17 10.35 2.42
CA LYS A 20 4.32 10.10 3.30
C LYS A 20 3.92 10.10 4.77
N ALA A 21 3.11 11.06 5.19
CA ALA A 21 2.56 11.12 6.55
C ALA A 21 1.67 9.90 6.84
N SER A 22 0.88 9.47 5.86
CA SER A 22 0.05 8.27 5.97
C SER A 22 0.89 7.00 6.09
N LEU A 23 1.95 6.88 5.30
CA LEU A 23 2.88 5.77 5.39
C LEU A 23 3.58 5.73 6.74
N ARG A 24 4.03 6.88 7.27
CA ARG A 24 4.63 6.95 8.61
C ARG A 24 3.71 6.42 9.68
N LEU A 25 2.42 6.77 9.63
CA LEU A 25 1.44 6.29 10.59
C LEU A 25 1.26 4.76 10.50
N VAL A 26 1.15 4.20 9.29
CA VAL A 26 1.06 2.74 9.12
C VAL A 26 2.34 2.04 9.59
N VAL A 27 3.50 2.58 9.22
CA VAL A 27 4.81 2.05 9.62
C VAL A 27 4.96 2.05 11.13
N GLN A 28 4.59 3.14 11.81
CA GLN A 28 4.66 3.21 13.27
C GLN A 28 3.72 2.19 13.92
N ALA A 29 2.47 2.08 13.45
CA ALA A 29 1.50 1.13 13.98
C ALA A 29 2.01 -0.32 13.87
N ILE A 30 2.53 -0.69 12.70
CA ILE A 30 3.08 -2.03 12.47
C ILE A 30 4.38 -2.25 13.24
N TYR A 31 5.24 -1.24 13.34
CA TYR A 31 6.48 -1.33 14.10
C TYR A 31 6.20 -1.62 15.58
N ASP A 32 5.27 -0.88 16.19
CA ASP A 32 4.90 -1.07 17.60
C ASP A 32 4.22 -2.43 17.85
N TYR A 33 3.56 -2.99 16.82
CA TYR A 33 2.88 -4.29 16.90
C TYR A 33 3.75 -5.49 16.49
N ARG A 34 4.99 -5.26 16.01
CA ARG A 34 5.79 -6.29 15.31
C ARG A 34 6.13 -7.51 16.18
N GLU A 35 6.29 -7.34 17.49
CA GLU A 35 6.60 -8.46 18.40
C GLU A 35 5.40 -9.38 18.57
N THR A 36 4.20 -8.80 18.70
CA THR A 36 2.94 -9.54 18.68
C THR A 36 2.73 -10.22 17.33
N ALA A 37 3.01 -9.53 16.22
CA ALA A 37 2.93 -10.11 14.88
C ALA A 37 3.81 -11.37 14.71
N VAL A 38 5.02 -11.39 15.30
CA VAL A 38 5.90 -12.57 15.29
C VAL A 38 5.24 -13.75 16.02
N LEU A 39 4.64 -13.51 17.19
CA LEU A 39 3.98 -14.55 17.97
C LEU A 39 2.77 -15.11 17.22
N ILE A 40 1.93 -14.24 16.66
CA ILE A 40 0.75 -14.60 15.87
C ILE A 40 1.16 -15.48 14.68
N PHE A 41 2.13 -15.05 13.86
CA PHE A 41 2.62 -15.83 12.72
C PHE A 41 3.12 -17.23 13.10
N GLN A 42 3.72 -17.37 14.27
CA GLN A 42 4.28 -18.64 14.74
C GLN A 42 3.21 -19.57 15.32
N GLN A 43 2.18 -19.02 15.97
CA GLN A 43 1.21 -19.80 16.76
C GLN A 43 -0.07 -20.13 16.00
N GLU A 44 -0.48 -19.28 15.07
CA GLU A 44 -1.74 -19.47 14.35
C GLU A 44 -1.60 -20.45 13.18
N SER A 45 -2.64 -21.25 12.98
CA SER A 45 -2.75 -22.26 11.93
C SER A 45 -3.58 -21.81 10.73
N ASP A 46 -4.12 -20.58 10.77
CA ASP A 46 -4.93 -20.02 9.69
C ASP A 46 -4.11 -19.77 8.42
N LEU A 47 -4.80 -19.43 7.33
CA LEU A 47 -4.11 -19.06 6.12
C LEU A 47 -3.27 -17.81 6.40
N VAL A 48 -1.99 -17.83 6.01
CA VAL A 48 -1.07 -16.71 6.23
C VAL A 48 -1.58 -15.36 5.70
N ALA A 49 -2.47 -15.39 4.70
CA ALA A 49 -3.12 -14.19 4.18
C ALA A 49 -4.06 -13.57 5.23
N ASP A 50 -4.90 -14.40 5.86
CA ASP A 50 -5.85 -13.99 6.89
C ASP A 50 -5.10 -13.49 8.14
N ILE A 51 -4.02 -14.19 8.53
CA ILE A 51 -3.11 -13.77 9.61
C ILE A 51 -2.55 -12.36 9.33
N GLY A 52 -2.06 -12.12 8.11
CA GLY A 52 -1.52 -10.81 7.72
C GLY A 52 -2.57 -9.70 7.77
N GLU A 53 -3.81 -10.02 7.38
CA GLU A 53 -4.93 -9.08 7.43
C GLU A 53 -5.28 -8.72 8.88
N ASP A 54 -5.40 -9.71 9.75
CA ASP A 54 -5.78 -9.52 11.16
C ASP A 54 -4.73 -8.70 11.91
N ILE A 55 -3.44 -9.03 11.76
CA ILE A 55 -2.34 -8.24 12.33
C ILE A 55 -2.40 -6.79 11.85
N THR A 56 -2.64 -6.57 10.55
CA THR A 56 -2.73 -5.21 9.98
C THR A 56 -3.88 -4.44 10.63
N ARG A 57 -5.05 -5.08 10.73
CA ARG A 57 -6.25 -4.47 11.30
C ARG A 57 -6.06 -4.11 12.76
N GLU A 58 -5.58 -5.05 13.56
CA GLU A 58 -5.35 -4.88 15.00
C GLU A 58 -4.31 -3.78 15.29
N ALA A 59 -3.20 -3.78 14.56
CA ALA A 59 -2.16 -2.76 14.72
C ALA A 59 -2.70 -1.35 14.43
N LEU A 60 -3.46 -1.18 13.35
CA LEU A 60 -4.01 0.11 12.94
C LEU A 60 -5.16 0.57 13.85
N ASP A 61 -6.01 -0.35 14.30
CA ASP A 61 -7.08 -0.02 15.25
C ASP A 61 -6.52 0.36 16.62
N ARG A 62 -5.45 -0.28 17.09
CA ARG A 62 -4.76 0.05 18.33
C ARG A 62 -4.08 1.42 18.32
N MET A 63 -3.45 1.80 17.20
CA MET A 63 -2.83 3.13 17.03
C MET A 63 -3.86 4.26 17.10
N GLY A 64 -5.07 4.01 16.60
CA GLY A 64 -6.12 5.02 16.52
C GLY A 64 -5.91 6.04 15.37
N MET A 65 -7.00 6.65 14.93
CA MET A 65 -7.01 7.66 13.86
C MET A 65 -8.20 8.61 14.05
N ALA A 66 -8.13 9.83 13.49
CA ALA A 66 -9.26 10.75 13.44
C ALA A 66 -10.30 10.31 12.40
N ARG A 67 -11.19 9.40 12.79
CA ARG A 67 -12.15 8.74 11.90
C ARG A 67 -13.27 9.69 11.47
N ILE A 68 -13.71 9.53 10.23
CA ILE A 68 -14.96 10.09 9.71
C ILE A 68 -15.98 8.95 9.71
N ASP A 69 -17.20 9.20 10.18
CA ASP A 69 -18.29 8.21 10.16
C ASP A 69 -18.86 8.03 8.74
N GLN A 70 -18.01 7.53 7.86
CA GLN A 70 -18.31 7.24 6.47
C GLN A 70 -17.74 5.88 6.10
N ARG A 71 -18.61 4.97 5.69
CA ARG A 71 -18.20 3.64 5.20
C ARG A 71 -17.62 3.77 3.81
N LEU A 72 -16.44 3.20 3.61
CA LEU A 72 -15.82 3.02 2.30
C LEU A 72 -16.15 1.63 1.74
N PHE A 73 -16.29 1.54 0.42
CA PHE A 73 -16.56 0.28 -0.29
C PHE A 73 -15.29 -0.21 -1.00
N GLY A 74 -15.22 -1.51 -1.28
CA GLY A 74 -14.09 -2.14 -1.96
C GLY A 74 -13.62 -3.44 -1.28
N LYS A 75 -12.81 -4.22 -2.00
CA LYS A 75 -12.30 -5.52 -1.53
C LYS A 75 -10.99 -5.44 -0.72
N ILE A 76 -10.48 -4.22 -0.47
CA ILE A 76 -9.26 -4.03 0.31
C ILE A 76 -9.54 -4.33 1.79
N ASP A 77 -8.59 -5.04 2.39
CA ASP A 77 -8.58 -5.59 3.75
C ASP A 77 -8.95 -4.52 4.80
N TYR A 78 -8.12 -3.49 4.93
CA TYR A 78 -8.37 -2.36 5.83
C TYR A 78 -8.68 -1.10 5.04
N LYS A 79 -9.80 -0.45 5.39
CA LYS A 79 -10.22 0.80 4.76
C LYS A 79 -10.86 1.74 5.76
N ARG A 80 -10.48 3.02 5.72
CA ARG A 80 -10.97 4.02 6.66
C ARG A 80 -11.08 5.40 6.03
N ALA A 81 -12.26 6.00 6.15
CA ALA A 81 -12.43 7.44 5.95
C ALA A 81 -11.92 8.17 7.20
N ARG A 82 -11.02 9.14 7.02
CA ARG A 82 -10.39 9.86 8.13
C ARG A 82 -10.03 11.29 7.76
N TYR A 83 -9.83 12.12 8.78
CA TYR A 83 -9.06 13.35 8.63
C TYR A 83 -7.58 13.05 8.78
N LEU A 84 -6.77 13.54 7.85
CA LEU A 84 -5.34 13.69 8.05
C LEU A 84 -5.08 15.14 8.46
N PHE A 85 -4.45 15.32 9.61
CA PHE A 85 -4.07 16.63 10.14
C PHE A 85 -2.59 16.90 9.86
N HIS A 86 -2.33 17.99 9.16
CA HIS A 86 -1.05 18.66 9.01
C HIS A 86 -1.08 19.97 9.82
N PRO A 87 0.06 20.52 10.29
CA PRO A 87 0.07 21.79 11.01
C PRO A 87 -0.72 22.92 10.32
N ASP A 88 -0.68 22.96 8.98
CA ASP A 88 -1.30 24.04 8.20
C ASP A 88 -2.73 23.71 7.68
N TYR A 89 -3.07 22.41 7.57
CA TYR A 89 -4.32 21.98 6.94
C TYR A 89 -4.83 20.65 7.47
N ALA A 90 -6.12 20.42 7.29
CA ALA A 90 -6.70 19.08 7.37
C ALA A 90 -7.16 18.66 5.98
N VAL A 91 -7.17 17.36 5.68
CA VAL A 91 -7.74 16.82 4.43
C VAL A 91 -8.55 15.56 4.72
N LYS A 92 -9.67 15.39 4.02
CA LYS A 92 -10.44 14.14 4.04
C LYS A 92 -9.70 13.09 3.21
N GLN A 93 -9.41 11.95 3.82
CA GLN A 93 -8.66 10.87 3.20
C GLN A 93 -9.41 9.55 3.26
N ALA A 94 -9.40 8.83 2.14
CA ALA A 94 -9.77 7.43 2.05
C ALA A 94 -8.49 6.59 2.11
N LEU A 95 -8.15 6.14 3.32
CA LEU A 95 -6.99 5.29 3.55
C LEU A 95 -7.35 3.84 3.23
N PHE A 96 -6.61 3.23 2.32
CA PHE A 96 -6.68 1.81 1.98
C PHE A 96 -5.36 1.14 2.34
N VAL A 97 -5.42 0.10 3.17
CA VAL A 97 -4.26 -0.71 3.54
C VAL A 97 -4.56 -2.17 3.19
N ASP A 98 -3.78 -2.72 2.28
CA ASP A 98 -3.88 -4.10 1.81
C ASP A 98 -2.73 -4.91 2.39
N SER A 99 -3.04 -6.02 3.03
CA SER A 99 -2.07 -6.89 3.64
C SER A 99 -1.68 -8.01 2.67
N LYS A 100 -0.43 -8.45 2.74
CA LYS A 100 0.05 -9.60 1.97
C LYS A 100 1.01 -10.41 2.81
N ALA A 101 0.82 -11.73 2.85
CA ALA A 101 1.83 -12.63 3.37
C ALA A 101 2.46 -13.40 2.20
N GLU A 102 3.78 -13.27 2.04
CA GLU A 102 4.51 -14.02 1.02
C GLU A 102 5.80 -14.62 1.60
N LYS A 103 6.24 -15.72 1.00
CA LYS A 103 7.55 -16.31 1.32
C LYS A 103 8.68 -15.33 0.99
N LEU A 104 9.79 -15.44 1.71
CA LEU A 104 10.92 -14.52 1.66
C LEU A 104 11.50 -14.32 0.24
N GLU A 105 11.38 -15.29 -0.65
CA GLU A 105 11.83 -15.19 -2.05
C GLU A 105 11.02 -14.14 -2.83
N GLY A 106 9.76 -13.93 -2.45
CA GLY A 106 8.85 -12.95 -3.06
C GLY A 106 9.03 -11.52 -2.56
N GLN A 107 9.82 -11.27 -1.52
CA GLN A 107 9.84 -10.00 -0.76
C GLN A 107 10.13 -8.74 -1.58
N ARG A 108 10.66 -8.85 -2.81
CA ARG A 108 11.07 -7.71 -3.64
C ARG A 108 9.94 -7.03 -4.42
N THR A 109 8.76 -7.65 -4.47
CA THR A 109 7.62 -7.15 -5.24
C THR A 109 6.31 -7.35 -4.52
N ALA A 110 5.26 -6.59 -4.84
CA ALA A 110 3.89 -6.91 -4.44
C ALA A 110 3.03 -7.15 -5.68
N THR A 111 2.17 -8.17 -5.69
CA THR A 111 1.22 -8.39 -6.80
C THR A 111 -0.09 -7.65 -6.52
N LEU A 112 -0.51 -6.79 -7.44
CA LEU A 112 -1.70 -5.96 -7.34
C LEU A 112 -2.75 -6.32 -8.39
N GLN A 113 -4.01 -6.20 -8.00
CA GLN A 113 -5.17 -6.15 -8.88
C GLN A 113 -5.50 -4.69 -9.24
N THR A 114 -6.21 -4.47 -10.35
CA THR A 114 -6.60 -3.12 -10.79
C THR A 114 -7.41 -2.34 -9.75
N SER A 115 -8.15 -3.03 -8.88
CA SER A 115 -8.91 -2.41 -7.78
C SER A 115 -8.08 -1.89 -6.62
N GLN A 116 -6.76 -2.10 -6.64
CA GLN A 116 -5.85 -1.75 -5.55
C GLN A 116 -4.91 -0.58 -5.92
N PHE A 117 -5.15 0.09 -7.04
CA PHE A 117 -4.40 1.29 -7.42
C PHE A 117 -5.22 2.17 -8.36
N SER A 118 -4.86 3.45 -8.42
CA SER A 118 -5.56 4.46 -9.22
C SER A 118 -4.78 4.96 -10.44
N MET A 119 -3.51 4.58 -10.55
CA MET A 119 -2.66 4.91 -11.70
C MET A 119 -2.97 4.04 -12.93
N PHE A 120 -2.52 4.47 -14.10
CA PHE A 120 -2.36 3.61 -15.25
C PHE A 120 -1.07 2.77 -15.10
N VAL A 121 -1.14 1.54 -15.60
CA VAL A 121 0.01 0.66 -15.82
C VAL A 121 0.42 0.78 -17.27
N ARG A 122 1.48 1.57 -17.52
CA ARG A 122 2.17 1.65 -18.80
C ARG A 122 3.43 0.79 -18.71
N GLN A 123 3.51 -0.28 -19.51
CA GLN A 123 4.69 -1.16 -19.56
C GLN A 123 4.79 -1.91 -20.89
N ILE A 124 5.98 -2.46 -21.15
CA ILE A 124 6.18 -3.42 -22.24
C ILE A 124 5.93 -4.85 -21.70
N ARG A 125 5.02 -5.59 -22.34
CA ARG A 125 4.70 -6.99 -22.01
C ARG A 125 4.74 -7.84 -23.28
N ALA A 126 5.55 -8.90 -23.26
CA ALA A 126 5.74 -9.80 -24.41
C ALA A 126 6.08 -9.06 -25.72
N GLY A 127 6.89 -7.99 -25.63
CA GLY A 127 7.29 -7.16 -26.77
C GLY A 127 6.26 -6.11 -27.20
N GLY A 128 5.03 -6.14 -26.66
CA GLY A 128 3.99 -5.14 -26.94
C GLY A 128 3.88 -4.09 -25.84
N GLN A 129 3.54 -2.85 -26.22
CA GLN A 129 3.14 -1.82 -25.27
C GLN A 129 1.73 -2.10 -24.75
N ILE A 130 1.53 -1.98 -23.45
CA ILE A 130 0.21 -2.06 -22.83
C ILE A 130 -0.03 -0.86 -21.93
N GLU A 131 -1.28 -0.42 -21.90
CA GLU A 131 -1.79 0.61 -21.00
C GLU A 131 -3.08 0.10 -20.36
N VAL A 132 -3.07 -0.05 -19.03
CA VAL A 132 -4.21 -0.58 -18.28
C VAL A 132 -4.51 0.35 -17.12
N ALA A 133 -5.73 0.89 -17.06
CA ALA A 133 -6.16 1.74 -15.96
C ALA A 133 -6.37 0.94 -14.66
N GLY A 134 -5.93 1.49 -13.55
CA GLY A 134 -6.43 1.13 -12.23
C GLY A 134 -7.92 1.48 -12.11
N SER A 135 -8.66 0.73 -11.30
CA SER A 135 -10.09 0.97 -11.07
C SER A 135 -10.39 1.70 -9.77
N LEU A 136 -9.38 1.97 -8.95
CA LEU A 136 -9.54 2.83 -7.78
C LEU A 136 -9.52 4.30 -8.22
N SER A 137 -10.45 5.12 -7.72
CA SER A 137 -10.44 6.54 -8.05
C SER A 137 -9.30 7.28 -7.33
N PRO A 138 -8.54 8.17 -7.99
CA PRO A 138 -7.55 9.03 -7.33
C PRO A 138 -8.17 9.89 -6.22
N ILE A 139 -9.41 10.37 -6.45
CA ILE A 139 -10.24 11.06 -5.48
C ILE A 139 -11.57 10.32 -5.42
N LEU A 140 -11.91 9.78 -4.25
CA LEU A 140 -13.14 9.04 -4.06
C LEU A 140 -14.23 9.98 -3.57
N THR A 141 -15.35 10.05 -4.29
CA THR A 141 -16.54 10.80 -3.86
C THR A 141 -17.53 9.85 -3.19
N VAL A 142 -17.94 10.16 -1.96
CA VAL A 142 -18.96 9.40 -1.21
C VAL A 142 -19.91 10.36 -0.53
N ARG A 143 -21.21 10.27 -0.83
CA ARG A 143 -22.26 11.16 -0.28
C ARG A 143 -21.86 12.65 -0.37
N ASP A 144 -21.45 13.05 -1.57
CA ASP A 144 -21.03 14.42 -1.92
C ASP A 144 -19.74 14.93 -1.27
N ASP A 145 -19.07 14.11 -0.46
CA ASP A 145 -17.75 14.40 0.08
C ASP A 145 -16.65 13.76 -0.76
N ASP A 146 -15.61 14.53 -1.04
CA ASP A 146 -14.40 14.06 -1.71
C ASP A 146 -13.34 13.64 -0.69
N TYR A 147 -12.66 12.54 -1.00
CA TYR A 147 -11.59 11.97 -0.20
C TYR A 147 -10.37 11.72 -1.09
N ILE A 148 -9.20 12.20 -0.70
CA ILE A 148 -7.97 11.79 -1.39
C ILE A 148 -7.72 10.31 -1.09
N THR A 149 -7.53 9.51 -2.13
CA THR A 149 -7.24 8.08 -1.99
C THR A 149 -5.77 7.89 -1.67
N THR A 150 -5.45 7.10 -0.65
CA THR A 150 -4.07 6.69 -0.36
C THR A 150 -4.02 5.18 -0.18
N THR A 151 -3.17 4.52 -0.96
CA THR A 151 -3.03 3.07 -0.91
C THR A 151 -1.67 2.67 -0.35
N ILE A 152 -1.68 1.87 0.70
CA ILE A 152 -0.49 1.32 1.34
C ILE A 152 -0.60 -0.21 1.36
N PHE A 153 0.51 -0.89 1.15
CA PHE A 153 0.62 -2.33 1.31
C PHE A 153 1.45 -2.65 2.52
N VAL A 154 1.01 -3.60 3.33
CA VAL A 154 1.80 -4.20 4.41
C VAL A 154 2.09 -5.64 4.02
N LYS A 155 3.37 -5.92 3.75
CA LYS A 155 3.82 -7.22 3.30
C LYS A 155 4.62 -7.93 4.38
N TYR A 156 4.06 -9.01 4.92
CA TYR A 156 4.69 -9.89 5.88
C TYR A 156 5.52 -10.95 5.15
N ASN A 157 6.85 -10.85 5.28
CA ASN A 157 7.77 -11.78 4.65
C ASN A 157 8.13 -12.87 5.65
N TYR A 158 7.77 -14.12 5.35
CA TYR A 158 7.97 -15.24 6.25
C TYR A 158 8.75 -16.39 5.60
N VAL A 159 9.20 -17.33 6.42
CA VAL A 159 9.65 -18.65 5.99
C VAL A 159 8.80 -19.72 6.65
N GLU A 160 8.42 -20.72 5.87
CA GLU A 160 7.66 -21.86 6.37
C GLU A 160 8.63 -22.90 6.96
N THR A 161 8.30 -23.42 8.13
CA THR A 161 9.11 -24.43 8.82
C THR A 161 8.23 -25.56 9.34
N ALA A 162 8.84 -26.66 9.80
CA ALA A 162 8.12 -27.78 10.39
C ALA A 162 7.29 -27.42 11.65
N VAL A 163 7.61 -26.30 12.30
CA VAL A 163 6.96 -25.85 13.55
C VAL A 163 6.06 -24.62 13.34
N GLY A 164 5.83 -24.20 12.09
CA GLY A 164 4.98 -23.06 11.75
C GLY A 164 5.68 -22.01 10.87
N ASN A 165 5.02 -20.86 10.71
CA ASN A 165 5.53 -19.75 9.90
C ASN A 165 6.39 -18.81 10.75
N ILE A 166 7.61 -18.53 10.30
CA ILE A 166 8.51 -17.61 10.99
C ILE A 166 8.55 -16.30 10.22
N LEU A 167 7.99 -15.24 10.81
CA LEU A 167 8.09 -13.88 10.27
C LEU A 167 9.56 -13.41 10.29
N LYS A 168 10.04 -12.88 9.15
CA LYS A 168 11.44 -12.43 8.98
C LYS A 168 11.55 -10.92 8.83
N SER A 169 10.61 -10.30 8.16
CA SER A 169 10.55 -8.85 8.00
C SER A 169 9.16 -8.42 7.56
N ILE A 170 8.88 -7.13 7.69
CA ILE A 170 7.64 -6.54 7.18
C ILE A 170 8.01 -5.39 6.23
N THR A 171 7.65 -5.51 4.95
CA THR A 171 7.84 -4.46 3.95
C THR A 171 6.56 -3.66 3.81
N ILE A 172 6.64 -2.34 3.93
CA ILE A 172 5.48 -1.45 3.81
C ILE A 172 5.72 -0.51 2.64
N ALA A 173 4.78 -0.46 1.70
CA ALA A 173 4.92 0.35 0.48
C ALA A 173 3.71 1.25 0.23
N ALA A 174 3.94 2.54 0.02
CA ALA A 174 2.92 3.50 -0.43
C ALA A 174 2.88 3.56 -1.96
N VAL A 175 1.77 3.12 -2.54
CA VAL A 175 1.57 3.21 -3.99
C VAL A 175 1.16 4.63 -4.33
N PRO A 176 1.85 5.28 -5.29
CA PRO A 176 1.51 6.65 -5.68
C PRO A 176 0.06 6.72 -6.19
N ASN A 177 -0.65 7.76 -5.76
CA ASN A 177 -1.96 8.10 -6.26
C ASN A 177 -1.93 8.38 -7.78
N GLY A 178 -3.08 8.21 -8.44
CA GLY A 178 -3.25 8.40 -9.88
C GLY A 178 -2.89 9.81 -10.36
N LEU A 179 -3.03 10.82 -9.51
CA LEU A 179 -2.61 12.19 -9.81
C LEU A 179 -1.09 12.32 -9.98
N LEU A 180 -0.30 11.36 -9.49
CA LEU A 180 1.16 11.32 -9.61
C LEU A 180 1.64 10.51 -10.83
N GLN A 181 0.75 10.22 -11.79
CA GLN A 181 1.04 9.38 -12.96
C GLN A 181 2.35 9.76 -13.66
N GLU A 182 2.50 11.03 -14.00
CA GLU A 182 3.63 11.53 -14.78
C GLU A 182 4.97 11.50 -14.00
N ARG A 183 4.94 11.39 -12.67
CA ARG A 183 6.16 11.24 -11.85
C ARG A 183 6.63 9.79 -11.79
N TYR A 184 5.70 8.85 -11.67
CA TYR A 184 5.98 7.46 -11.30
C TYR A 184 5.83 6.45 -12.43
N ASN A 185 5.03 6.75 -13.45
CA ASN A 185 4.90 5.92 -14.65
C ASN A 185 4.48 6.75 -15.88
N PRO A 186 5.29 7.74 -16.32
CA PRO A 186 4.97 8.59 -17.47
C PRO A 186 4.94 7.79 -18.78
N THR A 187 5.85 6.84 -18.98
CA THR A 187 5.95 6.04 -20.22
C THR A 187 6.03 4.54 -19.92
N VAL A 188 6.08 3.71 -20.95
CA VAL A 188 6.19 2.25 -20.79
C VAL A 188 7.60 1.80 -20.39
N GLU A 189 8.61 2.64 -20.60
CA GLU A 189 10.02 2.41 -20.22
C GLU A 189 10.36 2.98 -18.84
N ASP A 190 9.66 4.04 -18.43
CA ASP A 190 9.84 4.68 -17.12
C ASP A 190 8.63 4.39 -16.22
N GLY A 191 8.81 3.47 -15.29
CA GLY A 191 7.72 3.01 -14.43
C GLY A 191 8.18 2.27 -13.17
N ILE A 192 7.19 1.93 -12.35
CA ILE A 192 7.36 1.15 -11.10
C ILE A 192 6.80 -0.27 -11.21
N TRP A 193 6.26 -0.62 -12.38
CA TRP A 193 5.53 -1.85 -12.62
C TRP A 193 6.42 -2.93 -13.26
N LEU A 194 6.07 -4.17 -12.97
CA LEU A 194 6.55 -5.38 -13.64
C LEU A 194 5.34 -6.20 -14.10
N ALA A 195 5.54 -7.04 -15.11
CA ALA A 195 4.52 -7.97 -15.56
C ALA A 195 4.03 -8.84 -14.39
N GLY A 196 2.71 -8.88 -14.19
CA GLY A 196 2.07 -9.70 -13.17
C GLY A 196 1.97 -11.17 -13.55
N ARG A 197 1.56 -12.00 -12.57
CA ARG A 197 1.47 -13.46 -12.70
C ARG A 197 0.19 -13.98 -13.37
N ASN A 198 -0.63 -13.10 -13.96
CA ASN A 198 -1.87 -13.54 -14.59
C ASN A 198 -1.59 -14.29 -15.90
N ALA A 199 -2.47 -15.24 -16.24
CA ALA A 199 -2.53 -15.91 -17.54
C ALA A 199 -3.70 -15.34 -18.37
N PRO A 200 -3.48 -14.28 -19.21
CA PRO A 200 -4.54 -13.69 -20.03
C PRO A 200 -5.23 -14.70 -20.94
N THR A 201 -4.48 -15.69 -21.42
CA THR A 201 -4.98 -16.78 -22.29
C THR A 201 -6.03 -17.67 -21.61
N ARG A 202 -6.13 -17.62 -20.27
CA ARG A 202 -7.14 -18.33 -19.46
C ARG A 202 -8.27 -17.42 -18.97
N GLY A 203 -8.34 -16.18 -19.45
CA GLY A 203 -9.35 -15.20 -19.01
C GLY A 203 -9.12 -14.65 -17.61
N GLU A 204 -7.93 -14.83 -17.02
CA GLU A 204 -7.62 -14.29 -15.70
C GLU A 204 -7.57 -12.76 -15.73
N LEU A 205 -8.15 -12.14 -14.69
CA LEU A 205 -8.11 -10.68 -14.49
C LEU A 205 -6.67 -10.16 -14.52
N PHE A 206 -6.51 -8.95 -15.05
CA PHE A 206 -5.21 -8.30 -15.12
C PHE A 206 -4.61 -8.14 -13.72
N ARG A 207 -3.35 -8.53 -13.59
CA ARG A 207 -2.53 -8.32 -12.39
C ARG A 207 -1.22 -7.69 -12.82
N VAL A 208 -0.68 -6.84 -11.95
CA VAL A 208 0.63 -6.19 -12.12
C VAL A 208 1.47 -6.45 -10.88
N ARG A 209 2.79 -6.40 -10.99
CA ARG A 209 3.66 -6.41 -9.81
C ARG A 209 4.26 -5.02 -9.60
N LEU A 210 4.12 -4.48 -8.41
CA LEU A 210 4.88 -3.32 -7.97
C LEU A 210 6.31 -3.76 -7.66
N SER A 211 7.31 -3.12 -8.27
CA SER A 211 8.71 -3.33 -7.95
C SER A 211 9.17 -2.35 -6.88
N PHE A 212 9.57 -2.88 -5.73
CA PHE A 212 10.03 -2.05 -4.63
C PHE A 212 11.32 -1.31 -4.96
N SER A 213 12.23 -1.92 -5.71
CA SER A 213 13.48 -1.27 -6.11
C SER A 213 13.26 -0.14 -7.12
N LEU A 214 12.36 -0.31 -8.10
CA LEU A 214 11.99 0.76 -9.03
C LEU A 214 11.31 1.92 -8.28
N LEU A 215 10.39 1.60 -7.38
CA LEU A 215 9.70 2.60 -6.57
C LEU A 215 10.67 3.38 -5.68
N GLN A 216 11.63 2.71 -5.02
CA GLN A 216 12.64 3.37 -4.20
C GLN A 216 13.59 4.26 -5.01
N ARG A 217 13.90 3.90 -6.26
CA ARG A 217 14.69 4.76 -7.15
C ARG A 217 13.97 6.06 -7.50
N LYS A 218 12.64 6.01 -7.61
CA LYS A 218 11.81 7.21 -7.82
C LYS A 218 11.67 8.03 -6.54
N CYS A 219 11.42 7.34 -5.42
CA CYS A 219 11.23 7.98 -4.13
C CYS A 219 11.47 6.98 -2.99
N SER A 220 12.61 7.07 -2.33
CA SER A 220 13.10 6.09 -1.35
C SER A 220 12.16 5.87 -0.17
N TRP A 221 11.50 6.92 0.31
CA TRP A 221 10.58 6.81 1.44
C TRP A 221 9.34 5.97 1.17
N ARG A 222 8.97 5.75 -0.09
CA ARG A 222 7.76 5.00 -0.43
C ARG A 222 7.81 3.52 -0.08
N VAL A 223 9.00 2.98 0.21
CA VAL A 223 9.16 1.60 0.67
C VAL A 223 10.00 1.58 1.94
N GLN A 224 9.40 1.06 3.00
CA GLN A 224 10.00 0.87 4.31
C GLN A 224 10.12 -0.62 4.61
N ASN A 225 11.20 -1.01 5.30
CA ASN A 225 11.39 -2.38 5.74
C ASN A 225 11.58 -2.38 7.25
N ILE A 226 10.62 -2.96 7.96
CA ILE A 226 10.68 -3.18 9.40
C ILE A 226 11.33 -4.53 9.63
N PRO A 227 12.50 -4.59 10.29
CA PRO A 227 13.08 -5.85 10.69
C PRO A 227 12.33 -6.39 11.93
N VAL A 228 12.38 -7.71 12.13
CA VAL A 228 11.95 -8.29 13.40
C VAL A 228 12.94 -7.93 14.53
N SER A 229 12.44 -7.91 15.77
CA SER A 229 13.24 -7.66 16.98
C SER A 229 14.45 -8.61 17.04
N PRO A 230 15.63 -8.17 17.52
CA PRO A 230 15.93 -6.90 18.20
C PRO A 230 16.44 -5.77 17.29
N LEU A 231 16.40 -5.94 15.97
CA LEU A 231 17.00 -4.96 15.06
C LEU A 231 16.25 -3.62 15.09
N PRO A 232 16.96 -2.48 15.13
CA PRO A 232 16.32 -1.17 15.07
C PRO A 232 15.74 -0.92 13.69
N PHE A 233 14.61 -0.21 13.63
CA PHE A 233 14.06 0.30 12.38
C PHE A 233 14.71 1.63 12.03
N ILE A 234 15.07 1.81 10.76
CA ILE A 234 15.60 3.06 10.22
C ILE A 234 14.69 3.48 9.06
N TRP A 235 14.12 4.67 9.18
CA TRP A 235 13.30 5.25 8.12
C TRP A 235 14.14 5.55 6.88
N ASN A 236 13.71 5.05 5.73
CA ASN A 236 14.31 5.40 4.46
C ASN A 236 13.79 6.78 4.02
N ASN A 237 14.66 7.78 3.92
CA ASN A 237 14.25 9.18 3.72
C ASN A 237 13.80 9.51 2.30
#